data_AF-A0A9E0USE5-F1
#
_entry.id   AF-A0A9E0USE5-F1
#
_cell.length_a   1.000
_cell.length_b   1.000
_cell.length_c   1.000
_cell.angle_alpha   90.00
_cell.angle_beta   90.00
_cell.angle_gamma   90.00
#
_symmetry.space_group_name_H-M   'P 1'
#
loop_
_entity.id
_entity.type
_entity.pdbx_description
1 polymer ?
#
loop_
_entity_poly.entity_id
_entity_poly.type
_entity_poly.pdbx_seq_one_letter_code
_entity_poly.pdbx_strand_id
1 'polypeptide(L)' 'MKSLTLNIPDSLDIDDKELSMMLASKLYEQGKLSLGQAAELAGLSVKTFSELLGRYGVSIFNYPPSDLSHDIKNA' A
#
# COMPACT_ATOMS: atom_id res chain seq x y z
N MET A 1 15.69 9.73 6.09
CA MET A 1 15.23 8.42 5.57
C MET A 1 15.70 7.33 6.52
N LYS A 2 14.92 6.25 6.68
CA LYS A 2 15.30 5.07 7.47
C LYS A 2 15.50 3.89 6.53
N SER A 3 16.49 3.03 6.77
CA SER A 3 16.73 1.81 6.00
C SER A 3 16.34 0.57 6.82
N LEU A 4 15.81 -0.44 6.14
CA LEU A 4 15.49 -1.77 6.68
C LEU A 4 16.17 -2.81 5.80
N THR A 5 16.87 -3.77 6.41
CA THR A 5 17.49 -4.90 5.73
C THR A 5 16.80 -6.18 6.19
N LEU A 6 16.35 -7.00 5.23
CA LEU A 6 15.67 -8.26 5.49
C LEU A 6 16.46 -9.39 4.80
N ASN A 7 16.66 -10.49 5.52
CA ASN A 7 17.19 -11.71 4.93
C ASN A 7 16.01 -12.56 4.49
N ILE A 8 15.79 -12.66 3.18
CA ILE A 8 14.71 -13.44 2.58
C ILE A 8 15.26 -14.83 2.22
N PRO A 9 14.53 -15.93 2.50
CA PRO A 9 14.96 -17.25 2.07
C PRO A 9 15.05 -17.36 0.54
N ASP A 10 16.10 -17.97 0.02
CA ASP A 10 16.29 -18.18 -1.44
C ASP A 10 15.17 -19.01 -2.09
N SER A 11 14.40 -19.75 -1.29
CA SER A 11 13.24 -20.51 -1.75
C SER A 11 12.03 -19.63 -2.09
N LEU A 12 12.03 -18.37 -1.64
CA LEU A 12 10.96 -17.43 -1.91
C LEU A 12 11.29 -16.66 -3.19
N ASP A 13 10.58 -17.00 -4.26
CA ASP A 13 10.68 -16.32 -5.55
C ASP A 13 9.91 -14.99 -5.50
N ILE A 14 10.54 -13.97 -4.88
CA ILE A 14 10.00 -12.61 -4.79
C ILE A 14 11.13 -11.62 -5.06
N ASP A 15 10.83 -10.60 -5.86
CA ASP A 15 11.77 -9.51 -6.12
C ASP A 15 11.56 -8.30 -5.20
N ASP A 16 12.55 -7.42 -5.14
CA ASP A 16 12.52 -6.21 -4.30
C ASP A 16 11.34 -5.28 -4.63
N LYS A 17 10.87 -5.27 -5.89
CA LYS A 17 9.77 -4.39 -6.32
C LYS A 17 8.43 -4.93 -5.84
N GLU A 18 8.22 -6.23 -5.95
CA GLU A 18 7.02 -6.90 -5.45
C GLU A 18 6.92 -6.75 -3.93
N LEU A 19 8.03 -6.96 -3.22
CA LEU A 19 8.06 -6.77 -1.76
C LEU A 19 7.79 -5.30 -1.37
N SER A 20 8.41 -4.34 -2.08
CA SER A 20 8.17 -2.91 -1.86
C SER A 20 6.72 -2.52 -2.13
N MET A 21 6.11 -3.07 -3.19
CA MET A 21 4.69 -2.87 -3.50
C MET A 21 3.78 -3.44 -2.42
N MET A 22 4.01 -4.68 -1.98
CA MET A 22 3.23 -5.30 -0.91
C MET A 22 3.28 -4.46 0.37
N LEU A 23 4.46 -4.00 0.77
CA LEU A 23 4.63 -3.19 1.97
C LEU A 23 3.98 -1.81 1.82
N ALA A 24 4.19 -1.13 0.69
CA ALA A 24 3.59 0.16 0.39
C ALA A 24 2.06 0.11 0.41
N SER A 25 1.48 -0.86 -0.30
CA SER A 25 0.03 -1.06 -0.36
C SER A 25 -0.55 -1.36 1.03
N LYS A 26 0.13 -2.19 1.84
CA LYS A 26 -0.36 -2.53 3.18
C LYS A 26 -0.31 -1.33 4.13
N LEU A 27 0.75 -0.53 4.08
CA LEU A 27 0.88 0.66 4.93
C LEU A 27 -0.08 1.78 4.49
N TYR A 28 -0.37 1.89 3.19
CA TYR A 28 -1.42 2.76 2.67
C TYR A 28 -2.78 2.32 3.20
N GLU A 29 -3.17 1.05 3.03
CA GLU A 29 -4.44 0.50 3.53
C GLU A 29 -4.63 0.73 5.04
N GLN A 30 -3.55 0.70 5.82
CA GLN A 30 -3.58 0.98 7.26
C GLN A 30 -3.67 2.47 7.62
N GLY A 31 -3.71 3.36 6.62
CA GLY A 31 -3.69 4.81 6.82
C GLY A 31 -2.36 5.37 7.36
N LYS A 32 -1.29 4.55 7.41
CA LYS A 32 0.02 4.96 7.94
C LYS A 32 0.83 5.77 6.93
N LEU A 33 0.61 5.52 5.65
CA LEU A 33 1.17 6.30 4.56
C LEU A 33 0.04 6.95 3.78
N SER A 34 0.24 8.20 3.37
CA SER A 34 -0.56 8.78 2.30
C SER A 34 -0.29 8.07 0.97
N LEU A 35 -1.19 8.23 -0.01
CA LEU A 35 -1.03 7.66 -1.35
C LEU A 35 0.32 8.04 -1.98
N GLY A 36 0.76 9.29 -1.80
CA GLY A 36 2.04 9.78 -2.31
C GLY A 36 3.25 9.14 -1.62
N GLN A 37 3.22 9.03 -0.28
CA GLN A 37 4.32 8.40 0.46
C GLN A 37 4.42 6.89 0.19
N ALA A 38 3.29 6.22 -0.02
CA ALA A 38 3.28 4.81 -0.41
C ALA A 38 3.83 4.62 -1.84
N ALA A 39 3.48 5.51 -2.78
CA ALA A 39 4.07 5.51 -4.12
C ALA A 39 5.60 5.73 -4.07
N GLU A 40 6.07 6.66 -3.24
CA GLU A 40 7.50 6.90 -3.02
C GLU A 40 8.21 5.66 -2.45
N LEU A 41 7.60 4.98 -1.46
CA LEU A 41 8.15 3.73 -0.90
C LEU A 41 8.27 2.63 -1.97
N ALA A 42 7.29 2.54 -2.87
CA ALA A 42 7.30 1.59 -3.98
C ALA A 42 8.24 1.98 -5.14
N GLY A 43 8.85 3.17 -5.10
CA GLY A 43 9.66 3.69 -6.19
C GLY A 43 8.84 4.01 -7.46
N LEU A 44 7.58 4.37 -7.30
CA LEU A 44 6.63 4.61 -8.39
C LEU A 44 6.08 6.03 -8.39
N SER A 45 5.56 6.44 -9.55
CA SER A 45 4.69 7.62 -9.60
C SER A 45 3.38 7.35 -8.85
N VAL A 46 2.77 8.41 -8.29
CA VAL A 46 1.45 8.31 -7.63
C VAL A 46 0.40 7.68 -8.55
N LYS A 47 0.42 8.05 -9.84
CA LYS A 47 -0.47 7.49 -10.86
C LYS A 47 -0.29 5.98 -11.00
N THR A 48 0.96 5.53 -11.22
CA THR A 48 1.27 4.11 -11.40
C THR A 48 0.95 3.29 -10.15
N PHE A 49 1.26 3.81 -8.97
CA PHE A 49 0.92 3.16 -7.71
C PHE A 49 -0.60 2.98 -7.57
N SER A 50 -1.37 4.03 -7.88
CA SER A 50 -2.83 4.01 -7.82
C SER A 50 -3.45 2.98 -8.76
N GLU A 51 -2.92 2.85 -9.97
CA GLU A 51 -3.35 1.85 -10.96
C GLU A 51 -3.06 0.41 -10.50
N LEU A 52 -1.97 0.22 -9.73
CA LEU A 52 -1.54 -1.10 -9.28
C LEU A 52 -2.20 -1.55 -7.97
N LEU A 53 -2.73 -0.65 -7.13
CA LEU A 53 -3.34 -0.98 -5.83
C LEU A 53 -4.38 -2.12 -5.92
N GLY A 54 -5.21 -2.11 -6.96
CA GLY A 54 -6.23 -3.13 -7.16
C GLY A 54 -5.67 -4.55 -7.31
N ARG A 55 -4.45 -4.70 -7.85
CA ARG A 55 -3.77 -6.01 -7.96
C ARG A 55 -3.34 -6.57 -6.61
N TYR A 56 -3.18 -5.71 -5.61
CA TYR A 56 -2.82 -6.05 -4.24
C TYR A 56 -4.05 -6.10 -3.31
N GLY A 57 -5.26 -6.04 -3.86
CA GLY A 57 -6.50 -6.10 -3.09
C GLY A 57 -6.80 -4.84 -2.27
N VAL A 58 -6.10 -3.73 -2.53
CA VAL A 58 -6.27 -2.48 -1.80
C VAL A 58 -7.10 -1.51 -2.62
N SER A 59 -8.13 -0.93 -1.99
CA SER A 59 -8.95 0.12 -2.60
C SER A 59 -8.12 1.39 -2.81
N ILE A 60 -8.24 2.02 -3.98
CA ILE A 60 -7.73 3.38 -4.22
C ILE A 60 -8.41 4.41 -3.31
N PHE A 61 -9.65 4.14 -2.93
CA PHE A 61 -10.35 4.89 -1.92
C PHE A 61 -10.04 4.25 -0.57
N ASN A 62 -8.93 4.66 0.02
CA ASN A 62 -8.53 4.27 1.36
C ASN A 62 -9.40 4.95 2.41
N TYR A 63 -10.68 4.58 2.44
CA TYR A 63 -11.60 4.94 3.50
C TYR A 63 -11.29 4.05 4.70
N PRO A 64 -10.87 4.61 5.84
CA PRO A 64 -10.80 3.81 7.05
C PRO A 64 -12.20 3.27 7.38
N PRO A 65 -12.33 2.03 7.90
CA PRO A 65 -13.63 1.43 8.22
C PRO A 65 -14.52 2.30 9.14
N SER A 66 -13.91 3.19 9.91
CA SER A 66 -14.59 4.20 10.75
C SER A 66 -15.46 5.17 9.95
N ASP A 67 -15.10 5.44 8.69
CA ASP A 67 -15.78 6.43 7.86
C ASP A 67 -17.00 5.81 7.17
N LEU A 68 -16.89 4.54 6.75
CA LEU A 68 -18.03 3.77 6.20
C LEU A 68 -19.20 3.67 7.20
N SER A 69 -18.88 3.60 8.48
CA SER A 69 -19.86 3.51 9.57
C SER A 69 -20.67 4.80 9.73
N HIS A 70 -20.09 5.96 9.39
CA HIS A 70 -20.78 7.24 9.42
C HIS A 70 -21.72 7.40 8.22
N ASP A 71 -21.33 6.92 7.04
CA ASP A 71 -22.14 7.02 5.84
C ASP A 71 -23.42 6.16 5.93
N ILE A 72 -23.34 4.95 6.51
CA ILE A 72 -24.52 4.08 6.72
C ILE A 72 -25.52 4.72 7.70
N LYS A 73 -25.05 5.47 8.71
CA LYS A 73 -25.93 6.10 9.70
C LYS A 73 -26.70 7.32 9.16
N ASN A 74 -26.23 7.90 8.06
CA ASN A 74 -26.81 9.11 7.46
C ASN A 74 -27.55 8.84 6.13
N ALA A 75 -27.75 7.57 5.76
CA ALA A 75 -28.53 7.11 4.60
C ALA A 75 -29.96 6.72 5.01
#